data_AF-A0A7K2P4I0-F1
#
_entry.id   AF-A0A7K2P4I0-F1
#
_cell.length_a   1.000
_cell.length_b   1.000
_cell.length_c   1.000
_cell.angle_alpha   90.00
_cell.angle_beta   90.00
_cell.angle_gamma   90.00
#
_symmetry.space_group_name_H-M   'P 1'
#
loop_
_entity.id
_entity.type
_entity.pdbx_description
1 polymer ?
#
loop_
_entity_poly.entity_id
_entity_poly.type
_entity_poly.pdbx_seq_one_letter_code
_entity_poly.pdbx_strand_id
1 'polypeptide(L)' 'GLHRTALLGTAPGAVVAFGTEGSDEFPLLADRPLVGGAPAAYVCRNFTCDAPTTDPARLRTALGVAPSS' A
#
# COMPACT_ATOMS: atom_id res chain seq x y z
N GLY A 1 -1.62 3.16 -10.87
CA GLY A 1 -1.65 1.91 -10.06
C GLY A 1 -1.27 2.20 -8.62
N LEU A 2 -1.53 1.25 -7.72
CA LEU A 2 -1.32 1.44 -6.27
C LEU A 2 0.12 1.77 -5.91
N HIS A 3 1.11 1.11 -6.52
CA HIS A 3 2.53 1.37 -6.25
C HIS A 3 2.92 2.84 -6.50
N ARG A 4 2.55 3.39 -7.67
CA ARG A 4 2.78 4.82 -7.97
C ARG A 4 2.11 5.73 -6.94
N THR A 5 0.88 5.42 -6.53
CA THR A 5 0.20 6.20 -5.49
C THR A 5 0.93 6.14 -4.15
N ALA A 6 1.44 4.96 -3.76
CA ALA A 6 2.20 4.77 -2.53
C ALA A 6 3.46 5.64 -2.48
N LEU A 7 4.21 5.68 -3.59
CA LEU A 7 5.43 6.49 -3.72
C LEU A 7 5.19 8.02 -3.67
N LEU A 8 3.94 8.47 -3.86
CA LEU A 8 3.58 9.89 -3.78
C LEU A 8 3.08 10.31 -2.39
N GLY A 9 3.02 9.37 -1.44
CA GLY A 9 2.63 9.64 -0.05
C GLY A 9 3.52 10.68 0.61
N THR A 10 2.94 11.51 1.47
CA THR A 10 3.65 12.62 2.17
C THR A 10 3.86 12.32 3.65
N ALA A 11 3.42 11.14 4.13
CA ALA A 11 3.60 10.72 5.51
C ALA A 11 5.10 10.59 5.85
N PRO A 12 5.61 11.34 6.84
CA PRO A 12 7.03 11.30 7.19
C PRO A 12 7.42 9.92 7.74
N GLY A 13 8.54 9.39 7.24
CA GLY A 13 9.05 8.07 7.63
C GLY A 13 8.28 6.88 7.02
N ALA A 14 7.38 7.11 6.06
CA ALA A 14 6.70 6.03 5.35
C ALA A 14 7.70 5.23 4.49
N VAL A 15 7.60 3.90 4.58
CA VAL A 15 8.36 2.96 3.76
C VAL A 15 7.39 2.25 2.82
N VAL A 16 7.77 2.15 1.55
CA VAL A 16 6.98 1.44 0.53
C VAL A 16 7.72 0.15 0.18
N ALA A 17 7.03 -0.98 0.37
CA ALA A 17 7.45 -2.27 -0.12
C ALA A 17 6.47 -2.74 -1.20
N PHE A 18 7.02 -3.29 -2.27
CA PHE A 18 6.25 -3.74 -3.43
C PHE A 18 6.80 -5.09 -3.88
N GLY A 19 5.92 -6.02 -4.21
CA GLY A 19 6.27 -7.36 -4.64
C GLY A 19 5.07 -8.07 -5.26
N THR A 20 5.32 -9.26 -5.78
CA THR A 20 4.28 -10.15 -6.30
C THR A 20 3.75 -11.04 -5.18
N GLU A 21 2.51 -11.49 -5.28
CA GLU A 21 1.96 -12.45 -4.33
C GLU A 21 2.83 -13.72 -4.27
N GLY A 22 3.10 -14.20 -3.05
CA GLY A 22 3.91 -15.40 -2.81
C GLY A 22 5.42 -15.22 -3.03
N SER A 23 5.91 -14.00 -3.26
CA SER A 23 7.36 -13.76 -3.30
C SER A 23 7.96 -13.73 -1.90
N ASP A 24 9.08 -14.43 -1.70
CA ASP A 24 9.84 -14.40 -0.43
C ASP A 24 10.86 -13.25 -0.34
N GLU A 25 10.91 -12.37 -1.36
CA GLU A 25 11.88 -11.26 -1.41
C GLU A 25 11.73 -10.29 -0.24
N PHE A 26 10.50 -10.05 0.19
CA PHE A 26 10.19 -9.19 1.33
C PHE A 26 9.32 -9.93 2.35
N PRO A 27 9.88 -10.37 3.49
CA PRO A 27 9.13 -11.06 4.53
C PRO A 27 7.92 -10.27 5.04
N LEU A 28 7.96 -8.94 4.97
CA LEU A 28 6.85 -8.06 5.34
C LEU A 28 5.59 -8.24 4.45
N LEU A 29 5.71 -8.88 3.29
CA LEU A 29 4.62 -9.14 2.35
C LEU A 29 3.99 -10.53 2.50
N ALA A 30 4.56 -11.43 3.31
CA ALA A 30 4.18 -12.85 3.38
C ALA A 30 2.68 -13.09 3.67
N ASP A 31 2.04 -12.19 4.42
CA ASP A 31 0.61 -12.27 4.79
C ASP A 31 -0.21 -11.12 4.21
N ARG A 32 0.14 -10.67 3.01
CA ARG A 32 -0.48 -9.52 2.33
C ARG A 32 -0.93 -9.92 0.92
N PRO A 33 -1.93 -10.81 0.80
CA PRO A 33 -2.36 -11.39 -0.47
C PRO A 33 -3.04 -10.36 -1.38
N LEU A 34 -3.35 -10.78 -2.60
CA LEU A 34 -4.24 -10.03 -3.47
C LEU A 34 -5.67 -10.00 -2.90
N VAL A 35 -6.43 -8.97 -3.26
CA VAL A 35 -7.86 -8.87 -2.90
C VAL A 35 -8.68 -9.15 -4.14
N GLY A 36 -9.38 -10.29 -4.16
CA GLY A 36 -10.16 -10.72 -5.33
C GLY A 36 -9.31 -10.90 -6.59
N GLY A 37 -8.04 -11.30 -6.44
CA GLY A 37 -7.08 -11.43 -7.54
C GLY A 37 -6.53 -10.09 -8.07
N ALA A 38 -6.90 -8.96 -7.48
CA ALA A 38 -6.37 -7.65 -7.84
C ALA A 38 -5.26 -7.20 -6.87
N PRO A 39 -4.29 -6.38 -7.35
CA PRO A 39 -3.28 -5.77 -6.49
C PRO A 39 -3.93 -5.05 -5.31
N ALA A 40 -3.39 -5.26 -4.12
CA ALA A 40 -3.89 -4.67 -2.88
C ALA A 40 -2.79 -3.86 -2.18
N ALA A 41 -3.18 -2.74 -1.59
CA ALA A 41 -2.32 -1.92 -0.76
C ALA A 41 -2.74 -2.04 0.70
N TYR A 42 -1.75 -2.21 1.57
CA TYR A 42 -1.90 -2.31 3.01
C TYR A 42 -1.14 -1.15 3.65
N VAL A 43 -1.86 -0.25 4.32
CA VAL A 43 -1.26 0.87 5.05
C VAL A 43 -1.22 0.49 6.52
N CYS A 44 -0.01 0.39 7.07
CA CYS A 44 0.20 -0.02 8.45
C CYS A 44 0.80 1.12 9.28
N ARG A 45 0.27 1.32 10.48
CA ARG A 45 0.68 2.34 11.47
C ARG A 45 0.71 1.69 12.84
N ASN A 46 1.79 1.90 13.58
CA ASN A 46 1.94 1.34 14.93
C ASN A 46 1.62 -0.17 14.99
N PHE A 47 2.19 -0.94 14.05
CA PHE A 47 1.98 -2.39 13.91
C PHE A 47 0.53 -2.84 13.61
N THR A 48 -0.37 -1.90 13.32
CA THR A 48 -1.76 -2.18 12.93
C THR A 48 -1.98 -1.75 11.49
N CYS A 49 -2.62 -2.58 10.69
CA CYS A 49 -2.94 -2.25 9.30
C CYS A 49 -4.43 -1.95 9.17
N ASP A 50 -4.75 -0.97 8.33
CA ASP A 50 -6.12 -0.75 7.88
C ASP A 50 -6.58 -1.91 6.98
N ALA A 51 -7.90 -1.98 6.73
CA ALA A 51 -8.43 -2.89 5.73
C ALA A 51 -7.79 -2.61 4.35
N PRO A 52 -7.34 -3.65 3.62
CA PRO A 52 -6.68 -3.47 2.35
C PRO A 52 -7.55 -2.74 1.33
N THR A 53 -6.90 -2.06 0.39
CA THR A 53 -7.58 -1.38 -0.71
C THR A 53 -6.98 -1.75 -2.05
N THR A 54 -7.87 -2.01 -3.02
CA THR A 54 -7.53 -2.11 -4.43
C THR A 54 -7.71 -0.77 -5.16
N ASP A 55 -8.34 0.22 -4.51
CA ASP A 55 -8.62 1.55 -5.06
C ASP A 55 -7.48 2.55 -4.75
N PRO A 56 -6.87 3.14 -5.79
CA PRO A 56 -5.89 4.22 -5.63
C PRO A 56 -6.43 5.49 -4.98
N ALA A 57 -7.72 5.83 -5.12
CA ALA A 57 -8.29 7.04 -4.51
C ALA A 57 -8.38 6.90 -2.99
N ARG A 58 -8.87 5.77 -2.51
CA ARG A 58 -8.80 5.40 -1.09
C ARG A 58 -7.36 5.40 -0.57
N LEU A 59 -6.40 4.86 -1.34
CA LEU A 59 -4.99 4.86 -0.93
C LEU A 59 -4.40 6.27 -0.80
N ARG A 60 -4.70 7.19 -1.73
CA ARG A 60 -4.25 8.61 -1.64
C ARG A 60 -4.70 9.25 -0.33
N THR A 61 -5.96 9.02 0.04
CA THR A 61 -6.54 9.54 1.28
C THR A 61 -5.80 9.01 2.51
N ALA A 62 -5.53 7.70 2.56
CA ALA A 62 -4.80 7.08 3.67
C ALA A 62 -3.36 7.59 3.81
N LEU A 63 -2.73 7.97 2.69
CA LEU A 63 -1.34 8.43 2.62
C LEU A 63 -1.17 9.95 2.66
N GLY A 64 -2.26 10.72 2.69
CA GLY A 64 -2.19 12.19 2.69
C GLY A 64 -1.64 12.77 1.39
N VAL A 65 -1.81 12.08 0.26
CA VAL A 65 -1.37 12.58 -1.06
C VAL A 65 -2.22 13.79 -1.43
N ALA A 66 -1.59 14.95 -1.60
CA ALA A 66 -2.27 16.13 -2.11
C ALA A 66 -2.77 15.88 -3.55
N PRO A 67 -3.96 16.39 -3.94
CA PRO A 67 -4.41 16.30 -5.32
C PRO A 67 -3.36 16.97 -6.24
N SER A 68 -2.97 16.27 -7.29
CA SER A 68 -2.13 16.84 -8.33
C SER A 68 -2.99 17.82 -9.14
N SER A 69 -2.58 19.09 -9.19
CA SER A 69 -3.20 20.12 -10.04
C SER A 69 -3.18 19.75 -11.52
#